data_AF-A0A6U3P353-F1
#
_entry.id   AF-A0A6U3P353-F1
#
_cell.length_a   1.000
_cell.length_b   1.000
_cell.length_c   1.000
_cell.angle_alpha   90.00
_cell.angle_beta   90.00
_cell.angle_gamma   90.00
#
_symmetry.space_group_name_H-M   'P 1'
#
loop_
_entity.id
_entity.type
_entity.pdbx_description
1 polymer ?
#
loop_
_entity_poly.entity_id
_entity_poly.type
_entity_poly.pdbx_seq_one_letter_code
_entity_poly.pdbx_strand_id
1 'polypeptide(L)'
;NLIEVVNVIVPLPVVSGLQVGVGLRLASRGMRDVAALSWVGSYDCVVLGIGCALLVLYWLRDLPTLSPPSPPPHEEEEEEERKCSYLWNKIRHAFRPKNQHPIGIYLFLIGALFAVVELSTTQNINNQYDLPLTFFGAPIAVWALEGVSLQDWKVGLLEGAIPQIPLTTLNSVISVCCLAHSLYPEKRNITRKTTKTTTDGVISRREVSMSVGLMNIIFCPFGSMPNCHGAGGLAAQHRLGARHGASVVFLGVAKVLLAVFFGKSALTLLDALPMAVLGVMLSIAGMELTSTGFTLLVKQVKEDADTSFFSSDSLEITKEEEEQRKKQHNQLFVETLRKKTVVAVITAAVIVALGKTHYGAVSGWIAHMIYGDGFVDFRNWIGKKRRKREKEEEGKDIGSQKDLVV
;
A
#
# COMPACT_ATOMS: atom_id res chain seq x y z
N ASN A 1 -17.48 14.96 7.12
CA ASN A 1 -16.02 14.92 7.43
C ASN A 1 -15.26 14.90 6.11
N LEU A 2 -14.09 15.53 5.97
CA LEU A 2 -13.32 15.54 4.70
C LEU A 2 -13.06 14.13 4.18
N ILE A 3 -12.86 13.17 5.08
CA ILE A 3 -12.63 11.76 4.73
C ILE A 3 -13.85 11.09 4.05
N GLU A 4 -15.06 11.47 4.46
CA GLU A 4 -16.30 10.99 3.80
C GLU A 4 -16.44 11.60 2.42
N VAL A 5 -16.03 12.86 2.26
CA VAL A 5 -16.02 13.54 0.96
C VAL A 5 -15.00 12.88 0.04
N VAL A 6 -13.80 12.56 0.53
CA VAL A 6 -12.78 11.85 -0.26
C VAL A 6 -13.25 10.44 -0.66
N ASN A 7 -13.88 9.68 0.25
CA ASN A 7 -14.39 8.35 -0.08
C ASN A 7 -15.53 8.37 -1.10
N VAL A 8 -16.36 9.42 -1.11
CA VAL A 8 -17.41 9.62 -2.13
C VAL A 8 -16.81 10.06 -3.46
N ILE A 9 -15.75 10.89 -3.42
CA ILE A 9 -15.10 11.41 -4.63
C ILE A 9 -14.18 10.37 -5.27
N VAL A 10 -13.54 9.50 -4.49
CA VAL A 10 -12.62 8.48 -5.00
C VAL A 10 -13.05 7.09 -4.50
N PRO A 11 -13.71 6.32 -5.37
CA PRO A 11 -14.20 4.99 -5.03
C PRO A 11 -13.04 4.05 -4.72
N LEU A 12 -13.22 3.21 -3.71
CA LEU A 12 -12.24 2.18 -3.34
C LEU A 12 -11.85 1.23 -4.50
N PRO A 13 -12.76 0.82 -5.41
CA PRO A 13 -12.37 0.05 -6.60
C PRO A 13 -11.37 0.78 -7.52
N VAL A 14 -11.46 2.11 -7.61
CA VAL A 14 -10.49 2.92 -8.37
C VAL A 14 -9.13 2.90 -7.68
N VAL A 15 -9.10 2.95 -6.35
CA VAL A 15 -7.83 2.85 -5.59
C VAL A 15 -7.19 1.47 -5.75
N SER A 16 -7.97 0.40 -5.70
CA SER A 16 -7.49 -0.95 -5.98
C SER A 16 -6.93 -1.06 -7.40
N GLY A 17 -7.64 -0.50 -8.39
CA GLY A 17 -7.17 -0.42 -9.78
C GLY A 17 -5.90 0.42 -9.96
N LEU A 18 -5.75 1.52 -9.22
CA LEU A 18 -4.54 2.33 -9.20
C LEU A 18 -3.33 1.52 -8.70
N GLN A 19 -3.49 0.76 -7.61
CA GLN A 19 -2.43 -0.09 -7.07
C GLN A 19 -2.04 -1.21 -8.04
N VAL A 20 -3.02 -1.88 -8.65
CA VAL A 20 -2.78 -2.91 -9.67
C VAL A 20 -2.06 -2.32 -10.89
N GLY A 21 -2.54 -1.21 -11.43
CA GLY A 21 -1.95 -0.58 -12.62
C GLY A 21 -0.53 -0.07 -12.40
N VAL A 22 -0.28 0.62 -11.28
CA VAL A 22 1.06 1.09 -10.91
C VAL A 22 1.98 -0.10 -10.63
N GLY A 23 1.51 -1.09 -9.88
CA GLY A 23 2.28 -2.30 -9.57
C GLY A 23 2.73 -3.07 -10.81
N LEU A 24 1.80 -3.34 -11.75
CA LEU A 24 2.11 -4.02 -13.02
C LEU A 24 3.10 -3.21 -13.87
N ARG A 25 2.99 -1.88 -13.87
CA ARG A 25 3.91 -1.02 -14.61
C ARG A 25 5.32 -1.03 -14.01
N LEU A 26 5.46 -0.94 -12.69
CA LEU A 26 6.75 -1.09 -12.01
C LEU A 26 7.34 -2.47 -12.28
N ALA A 27 6.50 -3.51 -12.23
CA ALA A 27 6.88 -4.87 -12.54
C ALA A 27 7.47 -5.00 -13.96
N SER A 28 6.74 -4.48 -14.94
CA SER A 28 7.13 -4.43 -16.35
C SER A 28 8.38 -3.60 -16.59
N ARG A 29 8.56 -2.47 -15.89
CA ARG A 29 9.76 -1.64 -16.02
C ARG A 29 10.99 -2.38 -15.52
N GLY A 30 10.93 -2.97 -14.32
CA GLY A 30 12.03 -3.77 -13.77
C GLY A 30 12.43 -4.92 -14.70
N MET A 31 11.46 -5.65 -15.27
CA MET A 31 11.74 -6.74 -16.22
C MET A 31 12.40 -6.23 -17.50
N ARG A 32 11.95 -5.08 -18.04
CA ARG A 32 12.57 -4.47 -19.21
C ARG A 32 13.98 -3.97 -18.94
N ASP A 33 14.22 -3.44 -17.76
CA ASP A 33 15.54 -2.95 -17.36
C ASP A 33 16.55 -4.11 -17.27
N VAL A 34 16.14 -5.25 -16.74
CA VAL A 34 16.95 -6.48 -16.76
C VAL A 34 17.12 -7.01 -18.18
N ALA A 35 16.05 -7.07 -18.98
CA ALA A 35 16.08 -7.62 -20.33
C ALA A 35 16.90 -6.79 -21.33
N ALA A 36 17.14 -5.51 -21.04
CA ALA A 36 17.98 -4.63 -21.85
C ALA A 36 19.49 -4.87 -21.63
N LEU A 37 19.88 -5.64 -20.61
CA LEU A 37 21.27 -5.94 -20.29
C LEU A 37 21.87 -6.98 -21.24
N SER A 38 23.20 -7.00 -21.32
CA SER A 38 23.94 -8.09 -21.94
C SER A 38 23.73 -9.40 -21.15
N TRP A 39 23.78 -10.53 -21.84
CA TRP A 39 23.61 -11.83 -21.18
C TRP A 39 24.80 -12.15 -20.26
N VAL A 40 26.02 -11.92 -20.75
CA VAL A 40 27.29 -12.20 -20.09
C VAL A 40 28.35 -11.19 -20.55
N GLY A 41 29.45 -11.08 -19.81
CA GLY A 41 30.61 -10.25 -20.18
C GLY A 41 30.77 -8.97 -19.35
N SER A 42 29.76 -8.58 -18.58
CA SER A 42 29.79 -7.49 -17.59
C SER A 42 29.31 -7.99 -16.22
N TYR A 43 29.68 -7.27 -15.16
CA TYR A 43 29.18 -7.54 -13.80
C TYR A 43 27.67 -7.28 -13.71
N ASP A 44 27.18 -6.25 -14.38
CA ASP A 44 25.75 -6.00 -14.57
C ASP A 44 25.24 -6.73 -15.83
N CYS A 45 24.58 -7.87 -15.64
CA CYS A 45 24.13 -8.74 -16.74
C CYS A 45 22.84 -9.49 -16.40
N VAL A 46 22.20 -10.06 -17.42
CA VAL A 46 20.96 -10.84 -17.28
C VAL A 46 21.16 -12.04 -16.35
N VAL A 47 22.33 -12.71 -16.40
CA VAL A 47 22.62 -13.87 -15.54
C VAL A 47 22.58 -13.51 -14.05
N LEU A 48 23.13 -12.34 -13.67
CA LEU A 48 23.03 -11.84 -12.30
C LEU A 48 21.56 -11.60 -11.92
N GLY A 49 20.76 -11.04 -12.83
CA GLY A 49 19.33 -10.83 -12.64
C GLY A 49 18.56 -12.13 -12.42
N ILE A 50 18.82 -13.16 -13.26
CA ILE A 50 18.23 -14.49 -13.10
C ILE A 50 18.65 -15.11 -11.77
N GLY A 51 19.93 -15.02 -11.39
CA GLY A 51 20.43 -15.50 -10.10
C GLY A 51 19.71 -14.83 -8.92
N CYS A 52 19.53 -13.51 -8.96
CA CYS A 52 18.77 -12.77 -7.95
C CYS A 52 17.29 -13.20 -7.91
N ALA A 53 16.66 -13.38 -9.06
CA ALA A 53 15.28 -13.84 -9.15
C ALA A 53 15.10 -15.25 -8.59
N LEU A 54 16.00 -16.18 -8.92
CA LEU A 54 15.99 -17.54 -8.37
C LEU A 54 16.23 -17.56 -6.86
N LEU A 55 17.13 -16.71 -6.36
CA LEU A 55 17.36 -16.55 -4.93
C LEU A 55 16.09 -16.05 -4.23
N VAL A 56 15.41 -15.06 -4.82
CA VAL A 56 14.12 -14.59 -4.31
C VAL A 56 13.10 -15.73 -4.30
N LEU A 57 12.94 -16.47 -5.39
CA LEU A 57 11.98 -17.58 -5.48
C LEU A 57 12.29 -18.67 -4.44
N TYR A 58 13.57 -18.97 -4.21
CA TYR A 58 14.01 -19.91 -3.19
C TYR A 58 13.57 -19.46 -1.79
N TRP A 59 13.78 -18.19 -1.44
CA TRP A 59 13.38 -17.66 -0.13
C TRP A 59 11.88 -17.36 -0.01
N LEU A 60 11.17 -17.14 -1.12
CA LEU A 60 9.70 -16.97 -1.15
C LEU A 60 8.95 -18.30 -1.07
N ARG A 61 9.55 -19.42 -1.51
CA ARG A 61 8.99 -20.78 -1.38
C ARG A 61 8.55 -21.11 0.04
N ASP A 62 9.22 -20.48 0.98
CA ASP A 62 9.13 -20.69 2.42
C ASP A 62 8.10 -19.78 3.12
N LEU A 63 7.38 -18.93 2.37
CA LEU A 63 6.29 -18.13 2.93
C LEU A 63 5.03 -18.99 3.15
N PRO A 64 4.29 -18.80 4.26
CA PRO A 64 3.04 -19.50 4.48
C PRO A 64 2.04 -19.12 3.38
N THR A 65 1.58 -20.09 2.60
CA THR A 65 0.38 -19.92 1.79
C THR A 65 -0.81 -19.74 2.74
N LEU A 66 -1.59 -18.67 2.55
CA LEU A 66 -2.89 -18.51 3.20
C LEU A 66 -3.74 -19.74 2.84
N SER A 67 -3.94 -20.64 3.80
CA SER A 67 -4.87 -21.76 3.63
C SER A 67 -6.28 -21.19 3.58
N PRO A 68 -7.14 -21.59 2.63
CA PRO A 68 -8.57 -21.34 2.78
C PRO A 68 -9.07 -22.02 4.08
N PRO A 69 -10.08 -21.45 4.75
CA PRO A 69 -10.67 -22.09 5.93
C PRO A 69 -11.13 -23.50 5.56
N SER A 70 -10.81 -24.48 6.42
CA SER A 70 -11.26 -25.85 6.25
C SER A 70 -12.80 -25.88 6.16
N PRO A 71 -13.39 -26.59 5.19
CA PRO A 71 -14.83 -26.79 5.16
C PRO A 71 -15.28 -27.52 6.45
N PRO A 72 -16.53 -27.28 6.91
CA PRO A 72 -17.08 -28.02 8.05
C PRO A 72 -17.11 -29.52 7.74
N PRO A 73 -16.96 -30.38 8.76
CA PRO A 73 -16.87 -31.82 8.55
C PRO A 73 -18.20 -32.33 7.99
N HIS A 74 -18.18 -32.78 6.74
CA HIS A 74 -19.18 -33.71 6.23
C HIS A 74 -18.62 -35.12 6.42
N GLU A 75 -19.30 -35.88 7.27
CA GLU A 75 -19.04 -37.30 7.49
C GLU A 75 -19.31 -38.04 6.17
N GLU A 76 -18.25 -38.52 5.50
CA GLU A 76 -18.13 -39.89 4.96
C GLU A 76 -16.97 -40.13 3.96
N GLU A 77 -16.17 -39.13 3.54
CA GLU A 77 -15.10 -39.35 2.53
C GLU A 77 -13.65 -39.48 3.07
N GLU A 78 -13.44 -39.45 4.38
CA GLU A 78 -12.11 -39.08 4.91
C GLU A 78 -11.30 -40.24 5.53
N GLU A 79 -10.50 -41.03 4.80
CA GLU A 79 -9.36 -41.73 5.47
C GLU A 79 -8.05 -41.61 4.71
N GLU A 80 -8.07 -41.74 3.39
CA GLU A 80 -6.88 -41.49 2.54
C GLU A 80 -6.55 -40.00 2.44
N GLU A 81 -7.56 -39.12 2.28
CA GLU A 81 -7.34 -37.67 2.26
C GLU A 81 -6.84 -37.14 3.62
N ARG A 82 -7.31 -37.72 4.74
CA ARG A 82 -6.80 -37.40 6.08
C ARG A 82 -5.35 -37.83 6.26
N LYS A 83 -4.94 -39.00 5.76
CA LYS A 83 -3.53 -39.46 5.83
C LYS A 83 -2.62 -38.62 4.92
N CYS A 84 -3.04 -38.31 3.70
CA CYS A 84 -2.29 -37.43 2.79
C CYS A 84 -2.20 -36.00 3.33
N SER A 85 -3.30 -35.44 3.85
CA SER A 85 -3.32 -34.10 4.46
C SER A 85 -2.48 -34.05 5.75
N TYR A 86 -2.52 -35.10 6.59
CA TYR A 86 -1.70 -35.21 7.80
C TYR A 86 -0.20 -35.34 7.47
N LEU A 87 0.16 -36.21 6.53
CA LEU A 87 1.55 -36.40 6.11
C LEU A 87 2.09 -35.13 5.45
N TRP A 88 1.28 -34.48 4.60
CA TRP A 88 1.61 -33.21 3.96
C TRP A 88 1.73 -32.07 4.97
N ASN A 89 0.85 -31.99 5.97
CA ASN A 89 0.95 -31.02 7.05
C ASN A 89 2.17 -31.28 7.95
N LYS A 90 2.52 -32.55 8.24
CA LYS A 90 3.70 -32.92 9.03
C LYS A 90 5.00 -32.59 8.30
N ILE A 91 5.09 -32.88 7.01
CA ILE A 91 6.21 -32.49 6.14
C ILE A 91 6.31 -30.96 6.07
N ARG A 92 5.19 -30.27 5.82
CA ARG A 92 5.13 -28.79 5.75
C ARG A 92 5.49 -28.11 7.08
N HIS A 93 5.14 -28.71 8.22
CA HIS A 93 5.55 -28.24 9.55
C HIS A 93 7.03 -28.51 9.85
N ALA A 94 7.60 -29.60 9.33
CA ALA A 94 9.03 -29.89 9.44
C ALA A 94 9.90 -28.94 8.59
N PHE A 95 9.37 -28.44 7.47
CA PHE A 95 10.00 -27.44 6.61
C PHE A 95 9.59 -25.99 6.91
N ARG A 96 8.93 -25.74 8.05
CA ARG A 96 8.53 -24.38 8.44
C ARG A 96 9.80 -23.60 8.84
N PRO A 97 10.20 -22.55 8.11
CA PRO A 97 11.38 -21.80 8.49
C PRO A 97 11.08 -21.09 9.80
N LYS A 98 11.90 -21.38 10.81
CA LYS A 98 11.92 -20.66 12.08
C LYS A 98 12.40 -19.22 11.90
N ASN A 99 13.10 -18.93 10.80
CA ASN A 99 13.79 -17.67 10.55
C ASN A 99 13.10 -16.90 9.43
N GLN A 100 12.84 -15.63 9.68
CA GLN A 100 12.22 -14.73 8.70
C GLN A 100 13.34 -14.01 7.95
N HIS A 101 13.43 -14.23 6.64
CA HIS A 101 14.53 -13.73 5.83
C HIS A 101 14.19 -12.36 5.22
N PRO A 102 14.96 -11.29 5.50
CA PRO A 102 14.77 -9.99 4.88
C PRO A 102 15.37 -9.99 3.46
N ILE A 103 14.68 -10.63 2.51
CA ILE A 103 15.17 -10.84 1.14
C ILE A 103 15.65 -9.54 0.48
N GLY A 104 14.92 -8.43 0.67
CA GLY A 104 15.31 -7.13 0.14
C GLY A 104 16.66 -6.62 0.69
N ILE A 105 17.00 -6.92 1.94
CA ILE A 105 18.31 -6.60 2.52
C ILE A 105 19.39 -7.45 1.86
N TYR A 106 19.14 -8.75 1.66
CA TYR A 106 20.11 -9.62 0.99
C TYR A 106 20.39 -9.17 -0.45
N LEU A 107 19.36 -8.83 -1.22
CA LEU A 107 19.51 -8.30 -2.56
C LEU A 107 20.28 -6.98 -2.56
N PHE A 108 19.96 -6.06 -1.64
CA PHE A 108 20.69 -4.80 -1.50
C PHE A 108 22.18 -5.03 -1.19
N LEU A 109 22.50 -5.95 -0.28
CA LEU A 109 23.90 -6.27 0.06
C LEU A 109 24.64 -6.93 -1.10
N ILE A 110 23.98 -7.81 -1.87
CA ILE A 110 24.55 -8.37 -3.10
C ILE A 110 24.83 -7.24 -4.09
N GLY A 111 23.84 -6.38 -4.36
CA GLY A 111 24.02 -5.22 -5.24
C GLY A 111 25.15 -4.31 -4.79
N ALA A 112 25.21 -3.99 -3.50
CA ALA A 112 26.28 -3.16 -2.93
C ALA A 112 27.66 -3.79 -3.05
N LEU A 113 27.77 -5.12 -2.91
CA LEU A 113 29.02 -5.84 -3.14
C LEU A 113 29.47 -5.70 -4.60
N PHE A 114 28.57 -5.91 -5.55
CA PHE A 114 28.87 -5.73 -6.98
C PHE A 114 29.22 -4.28 -7.30
N ALA A 115 28.52 -3.31 -6.72
CA ALA A 115 28.83 -1.89 -6.88
C ALA A 115 30.23 -1.53 -6.36
N VAL A 116 30.65 -2.08 -5.20
CA VAL A 116 32.01 -1.90 -4.68
C VAL A 116 33.04 -2.51 -5.62
N VAL A 117 32.80 -3.72 -6.13
CA VAL A 117 33.68 -4.37 -7.10
C VAL A 117 33.79 -3.54 -8.39
N GLU A 118 32.67 -3.02 -8.89
CA GLU A 118 32.64 -2.18 -10.08
C GLU A 118 33.41 -0.88 -9.88
N LEU A 119 33.20 -0.17 -8.77
CA LEU A 119 33.94 1.05 -8.42
C LEU A 119 35.44 0.78 -8.20
N SER A 120 35.81 -0.41 -7.75
CA SER A 120 37.22 -0.78 -7.50
C SER A 120 37.96 -1.23 -8.76
N THR A 121 37.25 -1.73 -9.76
CA THR A 121 37.83 -2.32 -10.98
C THR A 121 37.70 -1.43 -12.21
N THR A 122 36.72 -0.53 -12.22
CA THR A 122 36.51 0.42 -13.32
C THR A 122 37.54 1.54 -13.24
N GLN A 123 38.35 1.67 -14.30
CA GLN A 123 39.10 2.91 -14.50
C GLN A 123 38.08 4.02 -14.77
N ASN A 124 38.14 5.13 -14.01
CA ASN A 124 37.18 6.24 -14.08
C ASN A 124 37.35 7.07 -15.38
N ILE A 125 37.21 6.40 -16.51
CA ILE A 125 37.30 6.97 -17.85
C ILE A 125 36.01 7.77 -18.03
N ASN A 126 36.14 9.09 -18.20
CA ASN A 126 35.07 10.09 -18.35
C ASN A 126 34.41 10.64 -17.07
N ASN A 127 35.00 10.50 -15.88
CA ASN A 127 34.39 10.97 -14.61
C ASN A 127 32.97 10.41 -14.41
N GLN A 128 32.72 9.16 -14.83
CA GLN A 128 31.42 8.52 -14.68
C GLN A 128 31.00 8.41 -13.21
N TYR A 129 31.99 8.24 -12.32
CA TYR A 129 31.79 8.17 -10.88
C TYR A 129 32.53 9.30 -10.16
N ASP A 130 31.93 9.83 -9.11
CA ASP A 130 32.45 10.93 -8.29
C ASP A 130 33.52 10.40 -7.30
N LEU A 131 34.67 9.98 -7.83
CA LEU A 131 35.82 9.44 -7.07
C LEU A 131 36.92 10.52 -6.88
N PRO A 132 37.69 10.49 -5.77
CA PRO A 132 37.64 9.54 -4.66
C PRO A 132 36.44 9.79 -3.73
N LEU A 133 36.07 8.75 -2.96
CA LEU A 133 35.02 8.85 -1.96
C LEU A 133 35.36 9.95 -0.93
N THR A 134 34.38 10.80 -0.65
CA THR A 134 34.50 11.95 0.24
C THR A 134 33.55 11.83 1.43
N PHE A 135 33.99 12.33 2.58
CA PHE A 135 33.22 12.34 3.83
C PHE A 135 32.23 13.52 3.90
N PHE A 136 32.43 14.56 3.11
CA PHE A 136 31.51 15.69 3.04
C PHE A 136 31.38 16.15 1.60
N GLY A 137 30.25 16.76 1.26
CA GLY A 137 30.08 17.41 -0.05
C GLY A 137 28.72 17.22 -0.72
N ALA A 138 27.82 16.39 -0.15
CA ALA A 138 26.43 16.35 -0.64
C ALA A 138 25.64 17.55 -0.10
N PRO A 139 24.79 18.19 -0.92
CA PRO A 139 23.91 19.26 -0.46
C PRO A 139 22.89 18.68 0.54
N ILE A 140 22.81 19.30 1.72
CA ILE A 140 21.92 18.84 2.81
C ILE A 140 20.47 19.29 2.57
N ALA A 141 20.29 20.45 1.94
CA ALA A 141 19.00 21.01 1.60
C ALA A 141 19.12 21.77 0.27
N VAL A 142 18.13 21.62 -0.60
CA VAL A 142 18.04 22.33 -1.88
C VAL A 142 16.73 23.11 -1.89
N TRP A 143 16.75 24.39 -2.21
CA TRP A 143 15.52 25.16 -2.33
C TRP A 143 14.76 24.75 -3.60
N ALA A 144 13.85 23.79 -3.47
CA ALA A 144 13.15 23.17 -4.59
C ALA A 144 12.04 24.05 -5.17
N LEU A 145 11.71 25.17 -4.50
CA LEU A 145 10.74 26.14 -5.01
C LEU A 145 11.36 27.19 -5.94
N GLU A 146 12.68 27.16 -6.13
CA GLU A 146 13.35 28.05 -7.07
C GLU A 146 12.86 27.81 -8.51
N GLY A 147 12.36 28.87 -9.16
CA GLY A 147 11.93 28.79 -10.55
C GLY A 147 10.59 28.07 -10.81
N VAL A 148 9.81 27.72 -9.78
CA VAL A 148 8.51 27.06 -9.96
C VAL A 148 7.50 28.01 -10.63
N SER A 149 6.97 27.58 -11.78
CA SER A 149 5.97 28.32 -12.55
C SER A 149 4.53 27.97 -12.17
N LEU A 150 3.56 28.79 -12.60
CA LEU A 150 2.14 28.46 -12.47
C LEU A 150 1.74 27.17 -13.21
N GLN A 151 2.46 26.82 -14.28
CA GLN A 151 2.21 25.58 -15.01
C GLN A 151 2.62 24.37 -14.18
N ASP A 152 3.73 24.45 -13.46
CA ASP A 152 4.20 23.38 -12.56
C ASP A 152 3.20 23.16 -11.41
N TRP A 153 2.62 24.24 -10.88
CA TRP A 153 1.53 24.15 -9.91
C TRP A 153 0.29 23.43 -10.47
N LYS A 154 -0.09 23.71 -11.72
CA LYS A 154 -1.21 23.01 -12.37
C LYS A 154 -0.90 21.53 -12.58
N VAL A 155 0.29 21.21 -13.08
CA VAL A 155 0.72 19.82 -13.28
C VAL A 155 0.79 19.08 -11.95
N GLY A 156 1.42 19.66 -10.93
CA GLY A 156 1.52 19.07 -9.59
C GLY A 156 0.16 18.85 -8.93
N LEU A 157 -0.78 19.79 -9.07
CA LEU A 157 -2.13 19.66 -8.54
C LEU A 157 -2.93 18.57 -9.26
N LEU A 158 -2.93 18.59 -10.60
CA LEU A 158 -3.77 17.70 -11.42
C LEU A 158 -3.20 16.29 -11.53
N GLU A 159 -1.90 16.16 -11.80
CA GLU A 159 -1.26 14.86 -12.01
C GLU A 159 -0.79 14.21 -10.71
N GLY A 160 -0.46 15.02 -9.69
CA GLY A 160 0.07 14.56 -8.41
C GLY A 160 -0.98 14.55 -7.29
N ALA A 161 -1.45 15.73 -6.88
CA ALA A 161 -2.23 15.88 -5.65
C ALA A 161 -3.58 15.15 -5.72
N ILE A 162 -4.34 15.30 -6.81
CA ILE A 162 -5.67 14.67 -6.93
C ILE A 162 -5.59 13.13 -6.78
N PRO A 163 -4.74 12.40 -7.54
CA PRO A 163 -4.57 10.96 -7.34
C PRO A 163 -3.99 10.58 -5.98
N GLN A 164 -3.16 11.44 -5.38
CA GLN A 164 -2.46 11.13 -4.12
C GLN A 164 -3.30 11.31 -2.87
N ILE A 165 -4.32 12.19 -2.87
CA ILE A 165 -5.24 12.35 -1.74
C ILE A 165 -5.83 11.00 -1.27
N PRO A 166 -6.49 10.21 -2.13
CA PRO A 166 -7.04 8.92 -1.71
C PRO A 166 -5.95 7.89 -1.43
N LEU A 167 -4.89 7.85 -2.25
CA LEU A 167 -3.83 6.85 -2.13
C LEU A 167 -3.06 7.01 -0.81
N THR A 168 -2.64 8.23 -0.47
CA THR A 168 -1.95 8.54 0.78
C THR A 168 -2.87 8.35 1.98
N THR A 169 -4.14 8.74 1.87
CA THR A 169 -5.10 8.54 2.96
C THR A 169 -5.31 7.06 3.26
N LEU A 170 -5.48 6.23 2.24
CA LEU A 170 -5.72 4.80 2.45
C LEU A 170 -4.45 4.04 2.84
N ASN A 171 -3.34 4.26 2.13
CA ASN A 171 -2.11 3.48 2.32
C ASN A 171 -1.26 3.98 3.48
N SER A 172 -1.27 5.29 3.75
CA SER A 172 -0.34 5.91 4.70
C SER A 172 -1.00 6.46 5.96
N VAL A 173 -2.32 6.58 5.98
CA VAL A 173 -3.08 6.98 7.19
C VAL A 173 -3.91 5.83 7.71
N ILE A 174 -4.91 5.38 6.94
CA ILE A 174 -5.88 4.37 7.38
C ILE A 174 -5.19 3.01 7.60
N SER A 175 -4.44 2.52 6.61
CA SER A 175 -3.75 1.23 6.70
C SER A 175 -2.76 1.17 7.86
N VAL A 176 -1.98 2.24 8.06
CA VAL A 176 -1.05 2.35 9.20
C VAL A 176 -1.78 2.29 10.53
N CYS A 177 -2.88 3.04 10.69
CA CYS A 177 -3.68 3.01 11.92
C CYS A 177 -4.28 1.62 12.18
N CYS A 178 -4.90 1.02 11.16
CA CYS A 178 -5.50 -0.32 11.27
C CYS A 178 -4.45 -1.38 11.62
N LEU A 179 -3.27 -1.32 10.99
CA LEU A 179 -2.18 -2.23 11.28
C LEU A 179 -1.64 -2.01 12.70
N ALA A 180 -1.44 -0.77 13.13
CA ALA A 180 -0.99 -0.47 14.49
C ALA A 180 -1.99 -0.99 15.55
N HIS A 181 -3.29 -0.92 15.28
CA HIS A 181 -4.33 -1.47 16.16
C HIS A 181 -4.25 -2.99 16.28
N SER A 182 -3.95 -3.66 15.17
CA SER A 182 -3.81 -5.12 15.13
C SER A 182 -2.53 -5.59 15.82
N LEU A 183 -1.42 -4.87 15.63
CA LEU A 183 -0.10 -5.26 16.15
C LEU A 183 0.10 -4.92 17.64
N TYR A 184 -0.53 -3.86 18.15
CA TYR A 184 -0.32 -3.36 19.53
C TYR A 184 -1.63 -3.25 20.33
N PRO A 185 -2.39 -4.34 20.49
CA PRO A 185 -3.68 -4.31 21.20
C PRO A 185 -3.52 -3.99 22.69
N GLU A 186 -2.36 -4.26 23.30
CA GLU A 186 -2.12 -3.98 24.72
C GLU A 186 -2.02 -2.47 24.98
N LYS A 187 -1.40 -1.73 24.05
CA LYS A 187 -1.26 -0.27 24.16
C LYS A 187 -2.61 0.45 24.10
N ARG A 188 -3.58 -0.12 23.37
CA ARG A 188 -4.97 0.39 23.34
C ARG A 188 -5.59 0.45 24.73
N ASN A 189 -5.39 -0.60 25.53
CA ASN A 189 -5.99 -0.70 26.87
C ASN A 189 -5.36 0.28 27.87
N ILE A 190 -4.07 0.59 27.71
CA ILE A 190 -3.36 1.57 28.53
C ILE A 190 -3.85 2.98 28.18
N THR A 191 -3.85 3.35 26.90
CA THR A 191 -4.33 4.67 26.43
C THR A 191 -5.76 4.93 26.87
N ARG A 192 -6.65 3.93 26.79
CA ARG A 192 -8.04 4.03 27.27
C ARG A 192 -8.15 4.31 28.79
N LYS A 193 -7.21 3.86 29.60
CA LYS A 193 -7.18 4.12 31.05
C LYS A 193 -6.61 5.51 31.39
N THR A 194 -5.67 6.01 30.62
CA THR A 194 -4.96 7.27 30.90
C THR A 194 -5.59 8.50 30.26
N THR A 195 -6.27 8.36 29.11
CA THR A 195 -6.89 9.48 28.40
C THR A 195 -8.38 9.20 28.14
N LYS A 196 -9.26 10.13 28.57
CA LYS A 196 -10.69 10.18 28.18
C LYS A 196 -10.86 10.58 26.70
N THR A 197 -10.06 10.01 25.81
CA THR A 197 -10.14 10.24 24.37
C THR A 197 -11.18 9.31 23.76
N THR A 198 -12.13 9.86 23.02
CA THR A 198 -13.29 9.17 22.42
C THR A 198 -12.94 8.24 21.24
N THR A 199 -11.66 7.99 20.98
CA THR A 199 -11.18 7.18 19.84
C THR A 199 -10.64 5.85 20.31
N ASP A 200 -11.24 4.73 19.86
CA ASP A 200 -10.90 3.33 20.19
C ASP A 200 -9.57 2.83 19.55
N GLY A 201 -8.63 3.74 19.30
CA GLY A 201 -7.42 3.46 18.53
C GLY A 201 -6.13 3.58 19.33
N VAL A 202 -5.11 2.80 18.93
CA VAL A 202 -3.72 2.97 19.40
C VAL A 202 -3.16 4.31 18.90
N ILE A 203 -3.53 4.73 17.68
CA ILE A 203 -3.14 6.00 17.07
C ILE A 203 -4.35 6.59 16.33
N SER A 204 -4.57 7.91 16.43
CA SER A 204 -5.68 8.56 15.72
C SER A 204 -5.33 8.85 14.26
N ARG A 205 -6.28 8.58 13.35
CA ARG A 205 -6.18 8.96 11.93
C ARG A 205 -5.88 10.44 11.73
N ARG A 206 -6.37 11.31 12.61
CA ARG A 206 -6.12 12.76 12.55
C ARG A 206 -4.65 13.08 12.82
N GLU A 207 -4.06 12.45 13.82
CA GLU A 207 -2.66 12.66 14.21
C GLU A 207 -1.71 12.19 13.10
N VAL A 208 -1.97 11.00 12.54
CA VAL A 208 -1.18 10.46 11.42
C VAL A 208 -1.31 11.35 10.19
N SER A 209 -2.52 11.81 9.84
CA SER A 209 -2.72 12.71 8.71
C SER A 209 -2.02 14.06 8.90
N MET A 210 -2.07 14.64 10.11
CA MET A 210 -1.35 15.88 10.43
C MET A 210 0.17 15.69 10.35
N SER A 211 0.69 14.56 10.83
CA SER A 211 2.11 14.23 10.74
C SER A 211 2.57 14.11 9.28
N VAL A 212 1.81 13.41 8.42
CA VAL A 212 2.10 13.31 6.98
C VAL A 212 2.05 14.68 6.30
N GLY A 213 1.04 15.49 6.59
CA GLY A 213 0.95 16.84 6.02
C GLY A 213 2.13 17.72 6.43
N LEU A 214 2.46 17.74 7.72
CA LEU A 214 3.51 18.59 8.27
C LEU A 214 4.89 18.20 7.75
N MET A 215 5.23 16.91 7.68
CA MET A 215 6.53 16.48 7.15
C MET A 215 6.73 16.90 5.68
N ASN A 216 5.67 16.86 4.86
CA ASN A 216 5.78 17.26 3.46
C ASN A 216 5.83 18.78 3.28
N ILE A 217 5.01 19.53 4.02
CA ILE A 217 5.03 21.00 3.98
C ILE A 217 6.40 21.53 4.44
N ILE A 218 7.00 20.90 5.46
CA ILE A 218 8.30 21.31 5.97
C ILE A 218 9.41 20.89 5.00
N PHE A 219 9.50 19.61 4.61
CA PHE A 219 10.71 19.10 3.96
C PHE A 219 10.70 19.17 2.42
N CYS A 220 9.55 19.12 1.76
CA CYS A 220 9.52 19.17 0.29
C CYS A 220 10.06 20.48 -0.31
N PRO A 221 9.81 21.67 0.28
CA PRO A 221 10.45 22.91 -0.17
C PRO A 221 11.98 22.87 -0.11
N PHE A 222 12.55 22.03 0.77
CA PHE A 222 14.00 21.83 0.90
C PHE A 222 14.53 20.64 0.09
N GLY A 223 13.79 20.21 -0.93
CA GLY A 223 14.24 19.18 -1.88
C GLY A 223 13.98 17.74 -1.44
N SER A 224 13.24 17.54 -0.34
CA SER A 224 12.79 16.20 0.04
C SER A 224 11.71 15.70 -0.92
N MET A 225 11.84 14.45 -1.37
CA MET A 225 10.75 13.77 -2.06
C MET A 225 9.52 13.65 -1.13
N PRO A 226 8.29 13.61 -1.67
CA PRO A 226 7.10 13.43 -0.86
C PRO A 226 7.18 12.19 0.03
N ASN A 227 6.96 12.39 1.33
CA ASN A 227 7.11 11.38 2.36
C ASN A 227 5.75 10.92 2.91
N CYS A 228 5.69 9.71 3.44
CA CYS A 228 4.49 9.22 4.10
C CYS A 228 4.84 8.19 5.18
N HIS A 229 3.88 7.88 6.05
CA HIS A 229 4.01 6.70 6.93
C HIS A 229 3.71 5.44 6.12
N GLY A 230 4.52 4.39 6.28
CA GLY A 230 4.36 3.14 5.54
C GLY A 230 3.89 2.01 6.44
N ALA A 231 2.71 1.43 6.18
CA ALA A 231 2.23 0.25 6.90
C ALA A 231 3.18 -0.94 6.71
N GLY A 232 3.74 -1.10 5.50
CA GLY A 232 4.76 -2.12 5.21
C GLY A 232 6.05 -1.93 6.04
N GLY A 233 6.51 -0.70 6.22
CA GLY A 233 7.67 -0.40 7.07
C GLY A 233 7.43 -0.74 8.54
N LEU A 234 6.24 -0.40 9.06
CA LEU A 234 5.82 -0.78 10.42
C LEU A 234 5.71 -2.30 10.57
N ALA A 235 5.07 -2.98 9.61
CA ALA A 235 4.95 -4.43 9.59
C ALA A 235 6.32 -5.11 9.54
N ALA A 236 7.25 -4.62 8.72
CA ALA A 236 8.59 -5.17 8.57
C ALA A 236 9.40 -5.05 9.87
N GLN A 237 9.39 -3.88 10.51
CA GLN A 237 10.08 -3.71 11.79
C GLN A 237 9.47 -4.59 12.88
N HIS A 238 8.14 -4.66 12.96
CA HIS A 238 7.47 -5.56 13.90
C HIS A 238 7.79 -7.03 13.62
N ARG A 239 7.81 -7.42 12.34
CA ARG A 239 8.18 -8.77 11.91
C ARG A 239 9.61 -9.12 12.36
N LEU A 240 10.55 -8.19 12.22
CA LEU A 240 11.94 -8.33 12.69
C LEU A 240 12.13 -8.18 14.21
N GLY A 241 11.06 -8.18 15.00
CA GLY A 241 11.13 -8.20 16.46
C GLY A 241 11.09 -6.82 17.14
N ALA A 242 11.03 -5.71 16.40
CA ALA A 242 10.86 -4.40 17.01
C ALA A 242 9.46 -4.25 17.64
N ARG A 243 9.39 -3.68 18.86
CA ARG A 243 8.11 -3.46 19.59
C ARG A 243 7.91 -2.01 20.04
N HIS A 244 8.91 -1.17 19.81
CA HIS A 244 8.97 0.22 20.28
C HIS A 244 9.43 1.14 19.16
N GLY A 245 9.02 2.41 19.21
CA GLY A 245 9.40 3.42 18.20
C GLY A 245 10.90 3.74 18.16
N ALA A 246 11.68 3.33 19.17
CA ALA A 246 13.12 3.51 19.21
C ALA A 246 13.83 2.91 18.00
N SER A 247 13.33 1.80 17.42
CA SER A 247 13.91 1.22 16.20
C SER A 247 13.78 2.16 14.99
N VAL A 248 12.64 2.84 14.85
CA VAL A 248 12.39 3.81 13.78
C VAL A 248 13.28 5.04 13.98
N VAL A 249 13.40 5.53 15.21
CA VAL A 249 14.25 6.67 15.56
C VAL A 249 15.72 6.35 15.28
N PHE A 250 16.21 5.20 15.74
CA PHE A 250 17.58 4.76 15.48
C PHE A 250 17.88 4.65 13.98
N LEU A 251 16.98 4.02 13.20
CA LEU A 251 17.12 3.93 11.75
C LEU A 251 17.17 5.31 11.08
N GLY A 252 16.31 6.24 11.52
CA GLY A 252 16.29 7.61 11.02
C GLY A 252 17.59 8.36 11.32
N VAL A 253 18.05 8.31 12.58
CA VAL A 253 19.31 8.93 13.00
C VAL A 253 20.50 8.35 12.23
N ALA A 254 20.57 7.02 12.08
CA ALA A 254 21.62 6.37 11.30
C ALA A 254 21.65 6.85 9.84
N LYS A 255 20.48 7.01 9.21
CA LYS A 255 20.37 7.54 7.84
C LYS A 255 20.79 9.01 7.74
N VAL A 256 20.44 9.83 8.73
CA VAL A 256 20.88 11.24 8.78
C VAL A 256 22.40 11.33 8.93
N LEU A 257 22.99 10.55 9.83
CA LEU A 257 24.45 10.49 9.98
C LEU A 257 25.12 10.04 8.68
N LEU A 258 24.60 8.99 8.04
CA LEU A 258 25.10 8.53 6.74
C LEU A 258 25.00 9.61 5.67
N ALA A 259 23.88 10.33 5.58
CA ALA A 259 23.69 11.40 4.60
C ALA A 259 24.63 12.59 4.84
N VAL A 260 24.85 12.99 6.09
CA VAL A 260 25.71 14.12 6.44
C VAL A 260 27.20 13.81 6.24
N PHE A 261 27.65 12.62 6.68
CA PHE A 261 29.07 12.24 6.71
C PHE A 261 29.51 11.36 5.53
N PHE A 262 28.59 10.86 4.73
CA PHE A 262 28.92 10.00 3.60
C PHE A 262 27.98 10.22 2.42
N GLY A 263 27.14 11.27 2.41
CA GLY A 263 26.10 11.44 1.41
C GLY A 263 26.60 11.37 -0.02
N LYS A 264 27.70 12.06 -0.35
CA LYS A 264 28.28 12.05 -1.69
C LYS A 264 28.77 10.66 -2.07
N SER A 265 29.56 10.03 -1.19
CA SER A 265 30.06 8.66 -1.36
C SER A 265 28.95 7.61 -1.46
N ALA A 266 27.89 7.77 -0.67
CA ALA A 266 26.73 6.89 -0.67
C ALA A 266 25.94 7.01 -1.97
N LEU A 267 25.77 8.22 -2.51
CA LEU A 267 25.16 8.42 -3.83
C LEU A 267 26.00 7.76 -4.93
N THR A 268 27.32 7.94 -4.94
CA THR A 268 28.21 7.26 -5.89
C THR A 268 28.10 5.74 -5.81
N LEU A 269 27.98 5.18 -4.60
CA LEU A 269 27.76 3.74 -4.41
C LEU A 269 26.38 3.29 -4.93
N LEU A 270 25.33 4.09 -4.69
CA LEU A 270 23.98 3.80 -5.16
C LEU A 270 23.88 3.89 -6.69
N ASP A 271 24.61 4.82 -7.33
CA ASP A 271 24.67 4.97 -8.79
C ASP A 271 25.39 3.79 -9.46
N ALA A 272 26.31 3.14 -8.74
CA ALA A 272 27.02 1.94 -9.20
C ALA A 272 26.27 0.62 -8.90
N LEU A 273 25.03 0.68 -8.37
CA LEU A 273 24.24 -0.53 -8.13
C LEU A 273 23.84 -1.20 -9.46
N PRO A 274 24.03 -2.52 -9.62
CA PRO A 274 23.68 -3.21 -10.86
C PRO A 274 22.19 -3.07 -11.19
N MET A 275 21.88 -2.68 -12.42
CA MET A 275 20.51 -2.61 -12.91
C MET A 275 19.82 -3.97 -12.88
N ALA A 276 20.57 -5.07 -12.99
CA ALA A 276 20.07 -6.43 -12.81
C ALA A 276 19.40 -6.61 -11.43
N VAL A 277 20.03 -6.13 -10.36
CA VAL A 277 19.52 -6.25 -8.99
C VAL A 277 18.36 -5.29 -8.77
N LEU A 278 18.52 -4.02 -9.18
CA LEU A 278 17.49 -3.00 -9.05
C LEU A 278 16.22 -3.36 -9.83
N GLY A 279 16.37 -3.88 -11.04
CA GLY A 279 15.27 -4.33 -11.88
C GLY A 279 14.49 -5.49 -11.25
N VAL A 280 15.19 -6.48 -10.70
CA VAL A 280 14.54 -7.59 -9.96
C VAL A 280 13.80 -7.09 -8.71
N MET A 281 14.43 -6.22 -7.91
CA MET A 281 13.80 -5.63 -6.72
C MET A 281 12.55 -4.83 -7.09
N LEU A 282 12.65 -3.99 -8.13
CA LEU A 282 11.53 -3.21 -8.66
C LEU A 282 10.41 -4.12 -9.17
N SER A 283 10.77 -5.24 -9.82
CA SER A 283 9.80 -6.21 -10.31
C SER A 283 8.99 -6.85 -9.20
N ILE A 284 9.65 -7.29 -8.14
CA ILE A 284 9.02 -7.92 -6.99
C ILE A 284 8.15 -6.92 -6.23
N ALA A 285 8.65 -5.71 -5.99
CA ALA A 285 7.88 -4.64 -5.34
C ALA A 285 6.62 -4.29 -6.15
N GLY A 286 6.72 -4.26 -7.48
CA GLY A 286 5.57 -4.08 -8.38
C GLY A 286 4.54 -5.22 -8.27
N MET A 287 4.99 -6.47 -8.19
CA MET A 287 4.10 -7.63 -7.99
C MET A 287 3.43 -7.62 -6.61
N GLU A 288 4.15 -7.25 -5.55
CA GLU A 288 3.61 -7.12 -4.19
C GLU A 288 2.53 -6.02 -4.12
N LEU A 289 2.77 -4.87 -4.75
CA LEU A 289 1.80 -3.79 -4.86
C LEU A 289 0.55 -4.23 -5.64
N THR A 290 0.74 -5.00 -6.72
CA THR A 290 -0.36 -5.58 -7.51
C THR A 290 -1.21 -6.54 -6.67
N SER A 291 -0.56 -7.45 -5.94
CA SER A 291 -1.23 -8.42 -5.06
C SER A 291 -2.00 -7.74 -3.93
N THR A 292 -1.44 -6.67 -3.37
CA THR A 292 -2.10 -5.85 -2.34
C THR A 292 -3.34 -5.17 -2.91
N GLY A 293 -3.24 -4.56 -4.09
CA GLY A 293 -4.39 -3.94 -4.78
C GLY A 293 -5.52 -4.93 -5.08
N PHE A 294 -5.17 -6.14 -5.52
CA PHE A 294 -6.15 -7.21 -5.74
C PHE A 294 -6.82 -7.68 -4.44
N THR A 295 -6.03 -7.85 -3.38
CA THR A 295 -6.54 -8.28 -2.07
C THR A 295 -7.48 -7.22 -1.48
N LEU A 296 -7.15 -5.93 -1.63
CA LEU A 296 -8.04 -4.83 -1.26
C LEU A 296 -9.36 -4.90 -2.03
N LEU A 297 -9.32 -5.14 -3.34
CA LEU A 297 -10.53 -5.30 -4.15
C LEU A 297 -11.42 -6.45 -3.63
N VAL A 298 -10.85 -7.64 -3.44
CA VAL A 298 -11.61 -8.83 -2.98
C VAL A 298 -12.21 -8.60 -1.60
N LYS A 299 -11.43 -8.01 -0.67
CA LYS A 299 -11.89 -7.71 0.67
C LYS A 299 -13.07 -6.73 0.65
N GLN A 300 -13.00 -5.69 -0.19
CA GLN A 300 -14.09 -4.72 -0.35
C GLN A 300 -15.35 -5.34 -0.97
N VAL A 301 -15.21 -6.29 -1.89
CA VAL A 301 -16.36 -7.00 -2.46
C VAL A 301 -17.06 -7.80 -1.37
N LYS A 302 -16.28 -8.50 -0.53
CA LYS A 302 -16.80 -9.28 0.58
C LYS A 302 -17.52 -8.41 1.62
N GLU A 303 -16.89 -7.33 2.07
CA GLU A 303 -17.47 -6.42 3.07
C GLU A 303 -18.80 -5.79 2.60
N ASP A 304 -18.90 -5.40 1.33
CA ASP A 304 -20.13 -4.82 0.78
C ASP A 304 -21.24 -5.86 0.59
N ALA A 305 -20.88 -7.07 0.15
CA ALA A 305 -21.83 -8.19 0.02
C ALA A 305 -22.37 -8.60 1.40
N ASP A 306 -21.50 -8.71 2.40
CA ASP A 306 -21.86 -8.98 3.79
C ASP A 306 -22.81 -7.88 4.32
N THR A 307 -22.44 -6.60 4.18
CA THR A 307 -23.25 -5.48 4.69
C THR A 307 -24.64 -5.44 4.05
N SER A 308 -24.71 -5.63 2.74
CA SER A 308 -25.97 -5.62 1.99
C SER A 308 -26.85 -6.82 2.36
N PHE A 309 -26.24 -7.96 2.67
CA PHE A 309 -26.94 -9.15 3.17
C PHE A 309 -27.49 -8.95 4.60
N PHE A 310 -26.68 -8.46 5.54
CA PHE A 310 -27.10 -8.23 6.94
C PHE A 310 -28.11 -7.08 7.13
N SER A 311 -28.17 -6.14 6.18
CA SER A 311 -29.19 -5.08 6.19
C SER A 311 -30.61 -5.59 6.03
N SER A 312 -30.77 -6.86 5.61
CA SER A 312 -32.02 -7.41 5.12
C SER A 312 -32.74 -8.35 6.10
N ASP A 313 -32.24 -8.64 7.31
CA ASP A 313 -32.99 -9.59 8.15
C ASP A 313 -32.76 -9.61 9.67
N SER A 314 -33.84 -9.95 10.37
CA SER A 314 -33.94 -10.31 11.79
C SER A 314 -35.03 -11.37 11.94
N LEU A 315 -34.67 -12.64 12.19
CA LEU A 315 -35.38 -13.73 12.94
C LEU A 315 -34.88 -15.14 12.53
N GLU A 316 -35.22 -16.15 13.36
CA GLU A 316 -34.75 -17.55 13.35
C GLU A 316 -34.96 -18.31 12.02
N ILE A 317 -34.07 -19.28 11.73
CA ILE A 317 -33.81 -19.81 10.38
C ILE A 317 -34.02 -21.33 10.33
N THR A 318 -34.84 -21.82 9.39
CA THR A 318 -34.93 -23.23 9.02
C THR A 318 -33.82 -23.65 8.02
N LYS A 319 -33.51 -24.96 7.91
CA LYS A 319 -32.42 -25.47 7.04
C LYS A 319 -32.60 -25.13 5.55
N GLU A 320 -33.83 -25.11 5.04
CA GLU A 320 -34.12 -24.73 3.64
C GLU A 320 -33.89 -23.23 3.38
N GLU A 321 -34.23 -22.38 4.35
CA GLU A 321 -33.97 -20.93 4.30
C GLU A 321 -32.47 -20.62 4.41
N GLU A 322 -31.68 -21.48 5.03
CA GLU A 322 -30.22 -21.35 5.08
C GLU A 322 -29.59 -21.58 3.69
N GLU A 323 -30.05 -22.59 2.95
CA GLU A 323 -29.54 -22.89 1.60
C GLU A 323 -29.94 -21.79 0.59
N GLN A 324 -31.18 -21.29 0.68
CA GLN A 324 -31.64 -20.16 -0.12
C GLN A 324 -30.84 -18.88 0.19
N ARG A 325 -30.55 -18.62 1.47
CA ARG A 325 -29.69 -17.50 1.89
C ARG A 325 -28.28 -17.60 1.32
N LYS A 326 -27.66 -18.79 1.35
CA LYS A 326 -26.34 -19.01 0.74
C LYS A 326 -26.35 -18.70 -0.76
N LYS A 327 -27.40 -19.11 -1.48
CA LYS A 327 -27.57 -18.80 -2.91
C LYS A 327 -27.72 -17.29 -3.15
N GLN A 328 -28.55 -16.61 -2.36
CA GLN A 328 -28.75 -15.16 -2.47
C GLN A 328 -27.48 -14.37 -2.16
N HIS A 329 -26.76 -14.75 -1.08
CA HIS A 329 -25.48 -14.15 -0.73
C HIS A 329 -24.44 -14.31 -1.85
N ASN A 330 -24.32 -15.53 -2.42
CA ASN A 330 -23.41 -15.79 -3.52
C ASN A 330 -23.76 -14.97 -4.78
N GLN A 331 -25.05 -14.82 -5.10
CA GLN A 331 -25.47 -13.96 -6.22
C GLN A 331 -25.08 -12.51 -6.00
N LEU A 332 -25.35 -11.97 -4.80
CA LEU A 332 -24.99 -10.60 -4.43
C LEU A 332 -23.47 -10.38 -4.47
N PHE A 333 -22.70 -11.35 -3.98
CA PHE A 333 -21.25 -11.33 -4.03
C PHE A 333 -20.73 -11.29 -5.47
N VAL A 334 -21.24 -12.16 -6.36
CA VAL A 334 -20.83 -12.21 -7.77
C VAL A 334 -21.18 -10.92 -8.51
N GLU A 335 -22.37 -10.36 -8.27
CA GLU A 335 -22.77 -9.09 -8.88
C GLU A 335 -21.85 -7.94 -8.44
N THR A 336 -21.61 -7.83 -7.14
CA THR A 336 -20.70 -6.83 -6.53
C THR A 336 -19.28 -7.00 -7.05
N LEU A 337 -18.81 -8.24 -7.14
CA LEU A 337 -17.49 -8.58 -7.69
C LEU A 337 -17.36 -8.08 -9.13
N ARG A 338 -18.36 -8.36 -9.98
CA ARG A 338 -18.35 -7.95 -11.38
C ARG A 338 -18.26 -6.44 -11.51
N LYS A 339 -19.12 -5.68 -10.82
CA LYS A 339 -19.15 -4.21 -10.87
C LYS A 339 -17.81 -3.60 -10.46
N LYS A 340 -17.29 -4.00 -9.29
CA LYS A 340 -16.03 -3.46 -8.74
C LYS A 340 -14.81 -3.88 -9.56
N THR A 341 -14.79 -5.11 -10.07
CA THR A 341 -13.68 -5.61 -10.90
C THR A 341 -13.58 -4.85 -12.21
N VAL A 342 -14.71 -4.56 -12.88
CA VAL A 342 -14.72 -3.77 -14.13
C VAL A 342 -14.07 -2.39 -13.91
N VAL A 343 -14.45 -1.69 -12.84
CA VAL A 343 -13.86 -0.39 -12.48
C VAL A 343 -12.36 -0.49 -12.25
N ALA A 344 -11.93 -1.47 -11.44
CA ALA A 344 -10.52 -1.68 -11.12
C ALA A 344 -9.68 -2.04 -12.37
N VAL A 345 -10.21 -2.90 -13.25
CA VAL A 345 -9.55 -3.31 -14.50
C VAL A 345 -9.43 -2.15 -15.47
N ILE A 346 -10.48 -1.35 -15.68
CA ILE A 346 -10.41 -0.15 -16.54
C ILE A 346 -9.35 0.82 -16.04
N THR A 347 -9.36 1.07 -14.72
CA THR A 347 -8.36 1.92 -14.06
C THR A 347 -6.94 1.40 -14.35
N ALA A 348 -6.69 0.12 -14.06
CA ALA A 348 -5.37 -0.49 -14.22
C ALA A 348 -4.90 -0.51 -15.69
N ALA A 349 -5.79 -0.89 -16.62
CA ALA A 349 -5.48 -0.99 -18.05
C ALA A 349 -5.06 0.37 -18.64
N VAL A 350 -5.76 1.45 -18.29
CA VAL A 350 -5.42 2.80 -18.75
C VAL A 350 -4.06 3.24 -18.22
N ILE A 351 -3.72 2.90 -16.96
CA ILE A 351 -2.41 3.22 -16.38
C ILE A 351 -1.28 2.48 -17.10
N VAL A 352 -1.48 1.17 -17.35
CA VAL A 352 -0.49 0.34 -18.03
C VAL A 352 -0.29 0.80 -19.47
N ALA A 353 -1.37 1.14 -20.17
CA ALA A 353 -1.32 1.57 -21.58
C ALA A 353 -0.72 2.98 -21.75
N LEU A 354 -1.16 3.96 -20.93
CA LEU A 354 -0.76 5.36 -21.11
C LEU A 354 0.46 5.77 -20.27
N GLY A 355 0.84 4.95 -19.29
CA GLY A 355 1.90 5.31 -18.35
C GLY A 355 1.58 6.54 -17.50
N LYS A 356 0.30 6.85 -17.30
CA LYS A 356 -0.16 8.05 -16.60
C LYS A 356 -1.25 7.71 -15.61
N THR A 357 -0.92 7.85 -14.32
CA THR A 357 -1.78 7.46 -13.20
C THR A 357 -3.07 8.27 -13.13
N HIS A 358 -3.01 9.56 -13.47
CA HIS A 358 -4.18 10.46 -13.45
C HIS A 358 -5.25 10.05 -14.47
N TYR A 359 -4.87 9.63 -15.69
CA TYR A 359 -5.85 9.16 -16.67
C TYR A 359 -6.54 7.87 -16.22
N GLY A 360 -5.82 6.98 -15.55
CA GLY A 360 -6.41 5.80 -14.92
C GLY A 360 -7.41 6.15 -13.82
N ALA A 361 -7.05 7.08 -12.93
CA ALA A 361 -7.94 7.53 -11.87
C ALA A 361 -9.24 8.12 -12.43
N VAL A 362 -9.13 8.97 -13.46
CA VAL A 362 -10.30 9.61 -14.11
C VAL A 362 -11.15 8.56 -14.83
N SER A 363 -10.55 7.67 -15.62
CA SER A 363 -11.31 6.63 -16.33
C SER A 363 -12.01 5.66 -15.38
N GLY A 364 -11.34 5.27 -14.29
CA GLY A 364 -11.91 4.48 -13.22
C GLY A 364 -13.08 5.17 -12.53
N TRP A 365 -12.93 6.47 -12.23
CA TRP A 365 -14.00 7.26 -11.63
C TRP A 365 -15.23 7.34 -12.54
N ILE A 366 -15.03 7.63 -13.82
CA ILE A 366 -16.11 7.62 -14.83
C ILE A 366 -16.77 6.24 -14.90
N ALA A 367 -15.99 5.17 -14.95
CA ALA A 367 -16.51 3.81 -14.96
C ALA A 367 -17.33 3.48 -13.71
N HIS A 368 -16.91 3.95 -12.53
CA HIS A 368 -17.66 3.77 -11.29
C HIS A 368 -18.99 4.53 -11.30
N MET A 369 -19.03 5.72 -11.92
CA MET A 369 -20.26 6.51 -12.04
C MET A 369 -21.27 5.85 -13.00
N ILE A 370 -20.80 5.24 -14.09
CA ILE A 370 -21.66 4.68 -15.14
C ILE A 370 -22.06 3.23 -14.86
N TYR A 371 -21.09 2.38 -14.50
CA TYR A 371 -21.27 0.93 -14.36
C TYR A 371 -21.31 0.44 -12.91
N GLY A 372 -20.76 1.23 -11.99
CA GLY A 372 -20.81 0.94 -10.55
C GLY A 372 -22.04 1.57 -9.90
N ASP A 373 -22.03 1.60 -8.58
CA ASP A 373 -23.10 2.22 -7.78
C ASP A 373 -22.87 3.72 -7.54
N GLY A 374 -21.89 4.34 -8.23
CA GLY A 374 -21.42 5.70 -7.95
C GLY A 374 -22.48 6.77 -8.09
N PHE A 375 -23.37 6.68 -9.09
CA PHE A 375 -24.48 7.62 -9.24
C PHE A 375 -25.49 7.50 -8.09
N VAL A 376 -25.76 6.27 -7.63
CA VAL A 376 -26.67 5.99 -6.51
C VAL A 376 -26.07 6.52 -5.21
N ASP A 377 -24.78 6.25 -4.96
CA ASP A 377 -24.04 6.71 -3.80
C ASP A 377 -23.96 8.24 -3.74
N PHE A 378 -23.67 8.87 -4.87
CA PHE A 378 -23.62 10.33 -4.97
C PHE A 378 -24.98 10.97 -4.67
N ARG A 379 -26.06 10.43 -5.24
CA ARG A 379 -27.43 10.90 -4.96
C ARG A 379 -27.81 10.73 -3.49
N ASN A 380 -27.48 9.57 -2.90
CA ASN A 380 -27.72 9.28 -1.48
C ASN A 380 -26.94 10.22 -0.57
N TRP A 381 -25.69 10.53 -0.92
CA TRP A 381 -24.86 11.48 -0.19
C TRP A 381 -25.40 12.91 -0.25
N ILE A 382 -25.81 13.40 -1.43
CA ILE A 382 -26.47 14.70 -1.57
C ILE A 382 -27.74 14.75 -0.70
N GLY A 383 -28.57 13.70 -0.77
CA GLY A 383 -29.79 13.60 0.02
C GLY A 383 -29.54 13.62 1.53
N LYS A 384 -28.50 12.93 2.02
CA LYS A 384 -28.08 12.98 3.43
C LYS A 384 -27.60 14.37 3.83
N LYS A 385 -26.83 15.04 2.97
CA LYS A 385 -26.29 16.38 3.24
C LYS A 385 -27.40 17.43 3.30
N ARG A 386 -28.41 17.33 2.44
CA ARG A 386 -29.58 18.21 2.46
C ARG A 386 -30.39 18.04 3.75
N ARG A 387 -30.71 16.78 4.12
CA ARG A 387 -31.41 16.46 5.38
C ARG A 387 -30.64 16.92 6.62
N LYS A 388 -29.30 16.87 6.58
CA LYS A 388 -28.48 17.36 7.69
C LYS A 388 -28.56 18.88 7.83
N ARG A 389 -28.57 19.61 6.71
CA ARG A 389 -28.76 21.08 6.72
C ARG A 389 -30.14 21.46 7.22
N GLU A 390 -31.18 20.78 6.73
CA GLU A 390 -32.58 20.98 7.18
C GLU A 390 -32.69 20.80 8.70
N LYS A 391 -32.07 19.74 9.27
CA LYS A 391 -32.04 19.53 10.74
C LYS A 391 -31.21 20.56 11.53
N GLU A 392 -30.13 21.07 10.94
CA GLU A 392 -29.30 22.13 11.56
C GLU A 392 -30.03 23.49 11.53
N GLU A 393 -30.88 23.72 10.53
CA GLU A 393 -31.75 24.90 10.40
C GLU A 393 -32.94 24.81 11.37
N GLU A 394 -33.66 23.68 11.41
CA GLU A 394 -34.74 23.42 12.38
C GLU A 394 -34.26 23.51 13.85
N GLY A 395 -33.05 23.01 14.13
CA GLY A 395 -32.45 23.09 15.47
C GLY A 395 -32.07 24.51 15.89
N LYS A 396 -31.81 25.41 14.93
CA LYS A 396 -31.54 26.83 15.20
C LYS A 396 -32.82 27.63 15.45
N ASP A 397 -33.90 27.33 14.73
CA ASP A 397 -35.20 27.97 14.96
C ASP A 397 -35.76 27.64 16.35
N ILE A 398 -35.60 26.39 16.81
CA ILE A 398 -36.02 25.98 18.17
C ILE A 398 -35.15 26.61 19.27
N GLY A 399 -33.86 26.83 19.00
CA GLY A 399 -32.96 27.56 19.90
C GLY A 399 -33.32 29.04 20.03
N SER A 400 -33.58 29.70 18.90
CA SER A 400 -34.00 31.11 18.88
C SER A 400 -35.37 31.34 19.53
N GLN A 401 -36.26 30.35 19.51
CA GLN A 401 -37.57 30.45 20.19
C GLN A 401 -37.47 30.28 21.71
N LYS A 402 -36.45 29.58 22.23
CA LYS A 402 -36.23 29.43 23.67
C LYS A 402 -35.56 30.66 24.28
N ASP A 403 -34.70 31.34 23.52
CA ASP A 403 -34.02 32.57 23.97
C ASP A 403 -34.93 33.82 23.93
N LEU A 404 -36.15 33.71 23.37
CA LEU A 404 -37.18 34.76 23.42
C LEU A 404 -38.22 34.58 24.54
N VAL A 405 -38.15 33.47 25.30
CA VAL A 405 -39.12 33.13 26.37
C VAL A 405 -38.49 33.18 27.77
N VAL A 406 -37.24 33.66 27.88
CA VAL A 406 -36.56 34.00 29.14
C VAL A 406 -36.30 35.49 29.14
#